data_AF-A0A3N5Y1S3-F1
#
_entry.id   AF-A0A3N5Y1S3-F1
#
_cell.length_a   1.000
_cell.length_b   1.000
_cell.length_c   1.000
_cell.angle_alpha   90.00
_cell.angle_beta   90.00
_cell.angle_gamma   90.00
#
_symmetry.space_group_name_H-M   'P 1'
#
loop_
_entity.id
_entity.type
_entity.pdbx_description
1 polymer ?
#
loop_
_entity_poly.entity_id
_entity_poly.type
_entity_poly.pdbx_seq_one_letter_code
_entity_poly.pdbx_strand_id
1 'polypeptide(L)'
;MADLRLIDGSGTEISYILQKAETRTFRSTLPTSIINRGIDPGRFEQIVCDVGKRVQVSNQVVLYTQTTNFVRKTDVGGSADGKNWIIIRSNAYIFDQRYQGRELHNLVVSYPDSTYRYLKIMVWFDGGAVRSVTLRRMPRLLIFSGSPGERHRLFFGNAEGEPRNYDLG
;
A
#
# COMPACT_ATOMS: atom_id res chain seq x y z
N MET A 1 -8.72 -25.38 -25.86
CA MET A 1 -9.60 -25.22 -24.68
C MET A 1 -9.07 -26.14 -23.60
N ALA A 2 -8.89 -25.66 -22.37
CA ALA A 2 -8.32 -26.44 -21.26
C ALA A 2 -9.37 -26.58 -20.15
N ASP A 3 -9.52 -27.78 -19.62
CA ASP A 3 -10.41 -28.13 -18.51
C ASP A 3 -9.60 -28.11 -17.20
N LEU A 4 -10.16 -27.54 -16.13
CA LEU A 4 -9.53 -27.49 -14.82
C LEU A 4 -10.29 -28.43 -13.89
N ARG A 5 -9.57 -29.30 -13.18
CA ARG A 5 -10.17 -30.22 -12.19
C ARG A 5 -9.35 -30.15 -10.92
N LEU A 6 -10.03 -30.10 -9.77
CA LEU A 6 -9.38 -30.22 -8.48
C LEU A 6 -9.48 -31.68 -8.06
N ILE A 7 -8.34 -32.33 -7.83
CA ILE A 7 -8.28 -33.73 -7.41
C ILE A 7 -7.58 -33.77 -6.06
N ASP A 8 -8.14 -34.54 -5.10
CA ASP A 8 -7.52 -34.74 -3.79
C ASP A 8 -6.35 -35.75 -3.84
N GLY A 9 -5.67 -35.94 -2.71
CA GLY A 9 -4.55 -36.89 -2.60
C GLY A 9 -4.95 -38.36 -2.80
N SER A 10 -6.24 -38.67 -2.87
CA SER A 10 -6.78 -40.00 -3.15
C SER A 10 -7.18 -40.19 -4.62
N GLY A 11 -7.04 -39.17 -5.45
CA GLY A 11 -7.46 -39.21 -6.85
C GLY A 11 -8.95 -38.89 -7.07
N THR A 12 -9.66 -38.44 -6.03
CA THR A 12 -11.08 -38.10 -6.11
C THR A 12 -11.26 -36.64 -6.54
N GLU A 13 -12.17 -36.38 -7.48
CA GLU A 13 -12.48 -35.03 -7.93
C GLU A 13 -13.28 -34.26 -6.85
N ILE A 14 -12.74 -33.12 -6.43
CA ILE A 14 -13.38 -32.21 -5.46
C ILE A 14 -14.23 -31.20 -6.24
N SER A 15 -15.52 -31.14 -5.93
CA SER A 15 -16.40 -30.10 -6.47
C SER A 15 -15.94 -28.71 -6.04
N TYR A 16 -15.72 -27.83 -7.00
CA TYR A 16 -15.34 -26.44 -6.76
C TYR A 16 -16.18 -25.51 -7.64
N ILE A 17 -16.33 -24.26 -7.21
CA ILE A 17 -16.94 -23.20 -8.01
C ILE A 17 -15.86 -22.18 -8.30
N LEU A 18 -15.56 -21.95 -9.58
CA LEU A 18 -14.69 -20.86 -10.00
C LEU A 18 -15.53 -19.57 -10.07
N GLN A 19 -15.45 -18.74 -9.03
CA GLN A 19 -16.11 -17.44 -9.03
C GLN A 19 -15.11 -16.36 -9.44
N LYS A 20 -15.43 -15.60 -10.49
CA LYS A 20 -14.62 -14.46 -10.91
C LYS A 20 -14.80 -13.33 -9.89
N ALA A 21 -13.81 -13.16 -9.01
CA ALA A 21 -13.82 -12.01 -8.11
C ALA A 21 -13.47 -10.74 -8.89
N GLU A 22 -14.32 -9.73 -8.79
CA GLU A 22 -13.95 -8.39 -9.25
C GLU A 22 -13.10 -7.72 -8.16
N THR A 23 -11.88 -7.33 -8.52
CA THR A 23 -11.09 -6.46 -7.65
C THR A 23 -11.56 -5.04 -7.87
N ARG A 24 -12.25 -4.46 -6.88
CA ARG A 24 -12.54 -3.03 -6.86
C ARG A 24 -11.52 -2.32 -5.99
N THR A 25 -10.86 -1.32 -6.57
CA THR A 25 -9.95 -0.45 -5.84
C THR A 25 -10.69 0.86 -5.59
N PHE A 26 -11.02 1.16 -4.34
CA PHE A 26 -11.50 2.49 -3.98
C PHE A 26 -10.29 3.35 -3.63
N ARG A 27 -10.33 4.64 -3.95
CA ARG A 27 -9.27 5.58 -3.58
C ARG A 27 -9.89 6.75 -2.87
N SER A 28 -9.51 6.94 -1.61
CA SER A 28 -9.87 8.15 -0.88
C SER A 28 -8.62 8.91 -0.44
N THR A 29 -8.70 10.24 -0.55
CA THR A 29 -7.70 11.15 0.01
C THR A 29 -8.03 11.41 1.47
N LEU A 30 -7.01 11.48 2.32
CA LEU A 30 -7.16 11.85 3.73
C LEU A 30 -6.79 13.33 3.93
N PRO A 31 -7.47 14.05 4.84
CA PRO A 31 -7.01 15.35 5.31
C PRO A 31 -5.57 15.23 5.81
N THR A 32 -4.66 15.99 5.22
CA THR A 32 -3.22 15.93 5.53
C THR A 32 -2.69 17.35 5.62
N SER A 33 -2.02 17.68 6.72
CA SER A 33 -1.33 18.96 6.88
C SER A 33 0.16 18.74 7.07
N ILE A 34 0.99 19.49 6.36
CA ILE A 34 2.43 19.52 6.62
C ILE A 34 2.64 20.40 7.86
N ILE A 35 3.15 19.82 8.94
CA ILE A 35 3.36 20.50 10.22
C ILE A 35 4.82 20.82 10.49
N ASN A 36 5.75 20.14 9.81
CA ASN A 36 7.18 20.43 9.90
C ASN A 36 7.88 20.04 8.59
N ARG A 37 8.91 20.78 8.21
CA ARG A 37 9.75 20.51 7.05
C ARG A 37 11.18 20.97 7.33
N GLY A 38 12.16 20.20 6.87
CA GLY A 38 13.57 20.58 6.91
C GLY A 38 14.37 19.88 5.82
N ILE A 39 15.55 20.40 5.54
CA ILE A 39 16.52 19.78 4.64
C ILE A 39 17.77 19.47 5.46
N ASP A 40 18.22 18.22 5.40
CA ASP A 40 19.54 17.79 5.86
C ASP A 40 20.46 17.78 4.62
N PRO A 41 21.34 18.79 4.43
CA PRO A 41 22.12 18.94 3.21
C PRO A 41 22.94 17.70 2.87
N GLY A 42 22.87 17.26 1.61
CA GLY A 42 23.55 16.05 1.13
C GLY A 42 22.93 14.73 1.61
N ARG A 43 21.80 14.79 2.33
CA ARG A 43 21.11 13.60 2.84
C ARG A 43 19.68 13.53 2.35
N PHE A 44 18.75 14.28 2.95
CA PHE A 44 17.32 14.20 2.61
C PHE A 44 16.55 15.48 2.92
N GLU A 45 15.47 15.70 2.19
CA GLU A 45 14.36 16.55 2.61
C GLU A 45 13.45 15.73 3.54
N GLN A 46 13.20 16.26 4.74
CA GLN A 46 12.28 15.70 5.71
C GLN A 46 10.95 16.48 5.67
N ILE A 47 9.84 15.75 5.62
CA ILE A 47 8.49 16.32 5.67
C ILE A 47 7.69 15.56 6.71
N VAL A 48 7.11 16.28 7.67
CA VAL A 48 6.24 15.70 8.69
C VAL A 48 4.80 16.14 8.44
N CYS A 49 3.92 15.16 8.32
CA CYS A 49 2.49 15.34 8.10
C CYS A 49 1.68 14.93 9.33
N ASP A 50 0.59 15.64 9.61
CA ASP A 50 -0.46 15.27 10.57
C ASP A 50 -1.72 14.87 9.79
N VAL A 51 -2.23 13.65 10.05
CA VAL A 51 -3.47 13.11 9.44
C VAL A 51 -4.72 13.46 10.26
N GLY A 52 -4.55 14.18 11.38
CA GLY A 52 -5.61 14.59 12.29
C GLY A 52 -5.88 13.60 13.42
N LYS A 53 -6.73 14.01 14.38
CA LYS A 53 -7.00 13.23 15.61
C LYS A 53 -7.89 12.00 15.40
N ARG A 54 -8.64 11.95 14.31
CA ARG A 54 -9.48 10.78 13.98
C ARG A 54 -8.58 9.69 13.42
N VAL A 55 -8.64 8.50 14.01
CA VAL A 55 -7.95 7.32 13.48
C VAL A 55 -8.42 7.08 12.05
N GLN A 56 -7.48 7.18 11.11
CA GLN A 56 -7.70 6.98 9.69
C GLN A 56 -6.64 6.01 9.18
N VAL A 57 -7.07 5.01 8.40
CA VAL A 57 -6.13 4.09 7.76
C VAL A 57 -5.57 4.76 6.51
N SER A 58 -4.25 4.88 6.43
CA SER A 58 -3.53 5.27 5.21
C SER A 58 -2.58 4.15 4.78
N ASN A 59 -2.36 4.04 3.48
CA ASN A 59 -1.41 3.06 2.92
C ASN A 59 -0.62 3.61 1.73
N GLN A 60 -0.78 4.91 1.44
CA GLN A 60 -0.04 5.61 0.40
C GLN A 60 0.28 7.04 0.81
N VAL A 61 1.49 7.47 0.46
CA VAL A 61 1.93 8.86 0.40
C VAL A 61 2.09 9.22 -1.06
N VAL A 62 1.61 10.40 -1.43
CA VAL A 62 1.71 10.95 -2.78
C VAL A 62 2.46 12.26 -2.67
N LEU A 63 3.59 12.34 -3.34
CA LEU A 63 4.46 13.51 -3.34
C LEU A 63 4.20 14.31 -4.60
N TYR A 64 4.26 15.63 -4.50
CA TYR A 64 4.16 16.53 -5.64
C TYR A 64 5.41 17.39 -5.68
N THR A 65 6.07 17.44 -6.83
CA THR A 65 7.26 18.25 -7.07
C THR A 65 7.21 18.82 -8.48
N GLN A 66 7.96 19.90 -8.70
CA GLN A 66 8.18 20.47 -10.04
C GLN A 66 9.50 19.94 -10.65
N THR A 67 10.30 19.21 -9.88
CA THR A 67 11.53 18.60 -10.39
C THR A 67 11.21 17.49 -11.38
N THR A 68 11.97 17.41 -12.45
CA THR A 68 11.90 16.37 -13.49
C THR A 68 13.24 15.67 -13.61
N ASN A 69 13.30 14.52 -14.29
CA ASN A 69 14.53 13.75 -14.52
C ASN A 69 15.28 13.38 -13.24
N PHE A 70 14.60 12.79 -12.26
CA PHE A 70 15.17 12.40 -10.98
C PHE A 70 14.80 10.96 -10.59
N VAL A 71 15.60 10.36 -9.71
CA VAL A 71 15.29 9.11 -8.99
C VAL A 71 15.75 9.29 -7.56
N ARG A 72 14.82 9.28 -6.61
CA ARG A 72 15.12 9.51 -5.20
C ARG A 72 14.59 8.39 -4.34
N LYS A 73 15.48 7.86 -3.52
CA LYS A 73 15.10 7.00 -2.41
C LYS A 73 14.15 7.78 -1.50
N THR A 74 13.11 7.11 -1.02
CA THR A 74 12.14 7.64 -0.08
C THR A 74 11.85 6.63 1.02
N ASP A 75 11.95 7.07 2.25
CA ASP A 75 11.55 6.30 3.43
C ASP A 75 10.36 7.00 4.12
N VAL A 76 9.50 6.21 4.76
CA VAL A 76 8.33 6.68 5.51
C VAL A 76 8.37 6.08 6.91
N GLY A 77 8.35 6.97 7.91
CA GLY A 77 8.16 6.63 9.31
C GLY A 77 6.76 7.01 9.79
N GLY A 78 6.20 6.22 10.70
CA GLY A 78 4.96 6.51 11.41
C GLY A 78 5.22 6.79 12.89
N SER A 79 4.39 7.66 13.47
CA SER A 79 4.43 7.99 14.90
C SER A 79 3.04 8.32 15.42
N ALA A 80 2.79 7.91 16.67
CA ALA A 80 1.57 8.27 17.41
C ALA A 80 1.70 9.63 18.12
N ASP A 81 2.94 10.01 18.50
CA ASP A 81 3.23 11.16 19.38
C ASP A 81 4.10 12.24 18.72
N GLY A 82 4.59 12.00 17.50
CA GLY A 82 5.50 12.88 16.77
C GLY A 82 6.95 12.85 17.29
N LYS A 83 7.24 12.02 18.30
CA LYS A 83 8.54 11.92 18.97
C LYS A 83 9.22 10.59 18.67
N ASN A 84 8.48 9.50 18.83
CA ASN A 84 8.96 8.14 18.60
C ASN A 84 8.54 7.69 17.20
N TRP A 85 9.50 7.35 16.35
CA TRP A 85 9.28 7.05 14.94
C TRP A 85 9.62 5.60 14.63
N ILE A 86 8.70 4.90 13.97
CA ILE A 86 8.91 3.55 13.45
C ILE A 86 8.91 3.61 11.93
N ILE A 87 9.91 3.01 11.28
CA ILE A 87 9.94 2.91 9.82
C ILE A 87 8.83 1.95 9.37
N ILE A 88 7.86 2.46 8.61
CA ILE A 88 6.77 1.68 8.02
C ILE A 88 7.02 1.36 6.55
N ARG A 89 7.94 2.10 5.92
CA ARG A 89 8.47 1.79 4.58
C ARG A 89 9.90 2.31 4.43
N SER A 90 10.80 1.45 3.99
CA SER A 90 12.15 1.80 3.61
C SER A 90 12.43 1.45 2.15
N ASN A 91 13.46 2.07 1.58
CA ASN A 91 13.99 1.78 0.24
C ASN A 91 12.90 1.83 -0.86
N ALA A 92 11.91 2.72 -0.71
CA ALA A 92 11.04 3.05 -1.83
C ALA A 92 11.72 4.06 -2.74
N TYR A 93 11.22 4.22 -3.95
CA TYR A 93 11.71 5.21 -4.90
C TYR A 93 10.55 6.02 -5.45
N ILE A 94 10.76 7.34 -5.52
CA ILE A 94 10.00 8.20 -6.41
C ILE A 94 10.90 8.61 -7.56
N PHE A 95 10.30 8.78 -8.73
CA PHE A 95 11.03 9.15 -9.93
C PHE A 95 10.14 9.84 -10.94
N ASP A 96 10.78 10.63 -11.77
CA ASP A 96 10.26 11.20 -12.99
C ASP A 96 11.42 11.12 -13.99
N GLN A 97 11.30 10.29 -15.02
CA GLN A 97 12.37 10.04 -15.98
C GLN A 97 11.80 9.81 -17.38
N ARG A 98 12.63 10.12 -18.38
CA ARG A 98 12.44 9.67 -19.76
C ARG A 98 13.40 8.54 -20.06
N TYR A 99 12.88 7.41 -20.54
CA TYR A 99 13.67 6.27 -20.96
C TYR A 99 13.18 5.76 -22.32
N GLN A 100 14.07 5.74 -23.32
CA GLN A 100 13.77 5.27 -24.69
C GLN A 100 12.48 5.88 -25.28
N GLY A 101 12.28 7.19 -25.10
CA GLY A 101 11.09 7.91 -25.59
C GLY A 101 9.81 7.68 -24.79
N ARG A 102 9.85 6.91 -23.70
CA ARG A 102 8.73 6.73 -22.77
C ARG A 102 8.93 7.57 -21.52
N GLU A 103 7.86 8.22 -21.06
CA GLU A 103 7.83 8.88 -19.77
C GLU A 103 7.48 7.86 -18.68
N LEU A 104 8.39 7.70 -17.72
CA LEU A 104 8.23 6.86 -16.55
C LEU A 104 8.18 7.77 -15.33
N HIS A 105 7.06 7.74 -14.61
CA HIS A 105 6.91 8.53 -13.40
C HIS A 105 6.21 7.71 -12.31
N ASN A 106 6.70 7.84 -11.07
CA ASN A 106 6.01 7.36 -9.89
C ASN A 106 6.32 8.30 -8.73
N LEU A 107 5.29 9.01 -8.26
CA LEU A 107 5.37 9.88 -7.08
C LEU A 107 4.60 9.29 -5.89
N VAL A 108 4.27 8.00 -5.94
CA VAL A 108 3.50 7.30 -4.91
C VAL A 108 4.41 6.31 -4.18
N VAL A 109 4.42 6.42 -2.86
CA VAL A 109 5.04 5.44 -1.96
C VAL A 109 3.93 4.69 -1.25
N SER A 110 3.81 3.39 -1.52
CA SER A 110 2.86 2.49 -0.84
C SER A 110 3.52 1.79 0.35
N TYR A 111 2.74 1.57 1.40
CA TYR A 111 3.15 0.93 2.64
C TYR A 111 1.99 0.10 3.23
N PRO A 112 2.23 -0.78 4.22
CA PRO A 112 1.13 -1.50 4.88
C PRO A 112 0.09 -0.55 5.46
N ASP A 113 -1.14 -1.02 5.65
CA ASP A 113 -2.18 -0.23 6.31
C ASP A 113 -1.69 0.28 7.67
N SER A 114 -1.72 1.61 7.83
CA SER A 114 -1.19 2.33 8.99
C SER A 114 -2.26 3.23 9.59
N THR A 115 -2.29 3.30 10.92
CA THR A 115 -3.15 4.19 11.70
C THR A 115 -2.38 5.31 12.40
N TYR A 116 -1.08 5.44 12.14
CA TYR A 116 -0.27 6.50 12.73
C TYR A 116 -0.76 7.88 12.32
N ARG A 117 -0.93 8.76 13.31
CA ARG A 117 -1.36 10.15 13.11
C ARG A 117 -0.27 11.01 12.45
N TYR A 118 0.99 10.74 12.76
CA TYR A 118 2.10 11.51 12.21
C TYR A 118 2.89 10.64 11.25
N LEU A 119 3.10 11.12 10.03
CA LEU A 119 4.01 10.49 9.08
C LEU A 119 5.20 11.39 8.80
N LYS A 120 6.40 10.82 8.86
CA LYS A 120 7.66 11.47 8.48
C LYS A 120 8.14 10.86 7.20
N ILE A 121 8.28 11.67 6.17
CA ILE A 121 8.77 11.26 4.86
C ILE A 121 10.18 11.82 4.70
N MET A 122 11.12 10.96 4.36
CA MET A 122 12.52 11.31 4.11
C MET A 122 12.81 11.02 2.64
N VAL A 123 12.94 12.07 1.84
CA VAL A 123 13.24 11.98 0.40
C VAL A 123 14.69 12.36 0.21
N TRP A 124 15.51 11.44 -0.30
CA TRP A 124 16.92 11.73 -0.54
C TRP A 124 17.05 12.93 -1.49
N PHE A 125 17.89 13.89 -1.12
CA PHE A 125 17.88 15.21 -1.73
C PHE A 125 19.08 15.39 -2.67
N ASP A 126 18.79 15.55 -3.96
CA ASP A 126 19.76 15.84 -5.03
C ASP A 126 19.51 17.20 -5.71
N GLY A 127 18.54 18.00 -5.21
CA GLY A 127 18.20 19.33 -5.71
C GLY A 127 16.74 19.47 -6.14
N GLY A 128 16.00 20.38 -5.51
CA GLY A 128 14.58 20.61 -5.79
C GLY A 128 13.65 19.91 -4.80
N ALA A 129 12.74 20.70 -4.22
CA ALA A 129 11.94 20.31 -3.06
C ALA A 129 10.57 19.78 -3.44
N VAL A 130 10.05 18.86 -2.61
CA VAL A 130 8.64 18.47 -2.63
C VAL A 130 7.79 19.70 -2.29
N ARG A 131 6.74 19.96 -3.07
CA ARG A 131 5.81 21.08 -2.86
C ARG A 131 4.73 20.70 -1.87
N SER A 132 4.05 19.58 -2.12
CA SER A 132 2.95 19.12 -1.28
C SER A 132 2.94 17.61 -1.13
N VAL A 133 2.19 17.15 -0.13
CA VAL A 133 2.03 15.74 0.21
C VAL A 133 0.56 15.45 0.43
N THR A 134 0.09 14.35 -0.15
CA THR A 134 -1.27 13.85 0.05
C THR A 134 -1.22 12.41 0.55
N LEU A 135 -1.97 12.11 1.61
CA LEU A 135 -2.19 10.74 2.06
C LEU A 135 -3.42 10.14 1.43
N ARG A 136 -3.34 8.85 1.12
CA ARG A 136 -4.44 8.10 0.53
C ARG A 136 -4.65 6.78 1.26
N ARG A 137 -5.91 6.34 1.22
CA ARG A 137 -6.32 4.98 1.49
C ARG A 137 -6.71 4.33 0.17
N MET A 138 -6.08 3.19 -0.14
CA MET A 138 -6.44 2.33 -1.25
C MET A 138 -6.80 0.94 -0.73
N PRO A 139 -8.04 0.72 -0.24
CA PRO A 139 -8.49 -0.63 0.06
C PRO A 139 -8.54 -1.46 -1.24
N ARG A 140 -8.02 -2.70 -1.16
CA ARG A 140 -8.28 -3.72 -2.16
C ARG A 140 -9.48 -4.53 -1.70
N LEU A 141 -10.62 -4.36 -2.35
CA LEU A 141 -11.81 -5.15 -2.08
C LEU A 141 -11.90 -6.29 -3.10
N LEU A 142 -11.98 -7.51 -2.58
CA LEU A 142 -12.35 -8.68 -3.36
C LEU A 142 -13.87 -8.85 -3.24
N ILE A 143 -14.60 -8.60 -4.33
CA ILE A 143 -16.06 -8.73 -4.34
C ILE A 143 -16.43 -10.04 -5.01
N PHE A 144 -17.19 -10.86 -4.28
CA PHE A 144 -17.83 -12.07 -4.79
C PHE A 144 -19.30 -11.75 -5.09
N SER A 145 -19.74 -12.00 -6.32
CA SER A 145 -21.14 -11.82 -6.72
C SER A 145 -21.94 -13.08 -6.37
N GLY A 146 -22.72 -13.06 -5.29
CA GLY A 146 -23.62 -14.16 -4.92
C GLY A 146 -25.06 -13.94 -5.41
N SER A 147 -25.74 -15.03 -5.76
CA SER A 147 -27.20 -15.03 -5.99
C SER A 147 -27.94 -15.21 -4.66
N PRO A 148 -29.10 -14.55 -4.42
CA PRO A 148 -29.89 -14.78 -3.22
C PRO A 148 -30.24 -16.27 -3.08
N GLY A 149 -29.82 -16.91 -1.99
CA GLY A 149 -30.09 -18.32 -1.69
C GLY A 149 -28.87 -19.25 -1.66
N GLU A 150 -27.72 -18.82 -2.16
CA GLU A 150 -26.49 -19.62 -2.11
C GLU A 150 -25.70 -19.35 -0.82
N ARG A 151 -25.37 -20.42 -0.07
CA ARG A 151 -24.45 -20.35 1.07
C ARG A 151 -23.01 -20.35 0.54
N HIS A 152 -22.27 -19.27 0.78
CA HIS A 152 -20.85 -19.20 0.41
C HIS A 152 -19.95 -19.39 1.64
N ARG A 153 -18.86 -20.16 1.48
CA ARG A 153 -17.79 -20.28 2.47
C ARG A 153 -16.53 -19.67 1.87
N LEU A 154 -15.94 -18.68 2.54
CA LEU A 154 -14.61 -18.18 2.19
C LEU A 154 -13.56 -19.12 2.75
N PHE A 155 -12.77 -19.74 1.89
CA PHE A 155 -11.55 -20.40 2.28
C PHE A 155 -10.39 -19.40 2.15
N PHE A 156 -9.75 -19.07 3.27
CA PHE A 156 -8.44 -18.44 3.28
C PHE A 156 -7.42 -19.52 3.65
N GLY A 157 -6.48 -19.83 2.78
CA GLY A 157 -5.43 -20.80 3.06
C GLY A 157 -4.71 -21.28 1.81
N ASN A 158 -3.40 -21.49 1.92
CA ASN A 158 -2.56 -22.07 0.88
C ASN A 158 -3.07 -23.49 0.55
N ALA A 159 -3.36 -23.80 -0.73
CA ALA A 159 -3.89 -25.10 -1.13
C ALA A 159 -2.89 -26.27 -0.93
N GLU A 160 -1.62 -25.95 -0.66
CA GLU A 160 -0.56 -26.91 -0.32
C GLU A 160 -0.33 -27.08 1.19
N GLY A 161 -1.08 -26.37 2.05
CA GLY A 161 -0.93 -26.49 3.50
C GLY A 161 -1.80 -27.61 4.06
N GLU A 162 -1.19 -28.57 4.75
CA GLU A 162 -1.95 -29.54 5.55
C GLU A 162 -2.93 -28.83 6.50
N PRO A 163 -4.16 -29.36 6.70
CA PRO A 163 -5.12 -28.79 7.62
C PRO A 163 -4.53 -28.75 9.03
N ARG A 164 -4.33 -27.54 9.56
CA ARG A 164 -3.94 -27.38 10.96
C ARG A 164 -5.17 -27.50 11.85
N ASN A 165 -5.18 -28.53 12.69
CA ASN A 165 -6.07 -28.58 13.84
C ASN A 165 -5.62 -27.52 14.85
N TYR A 166 -6.52 -26.59 15.18
CA TYR A 166 -6.36 -25.72 16.33
C TYR A 166 -7.27 -26.28 17.42
N ASP A 167 -6.67 -26.82 18.48
CA ASP A 167 -7.38 -27.07 19.72
C ASP A 167 -7.68 -25.70 20.36
N LEU A 168 -8.94 -25.31 20.33
CA LEU A 168 -9.43 -24.23 21.16
C LEU A 168 -9.73 -24.83 22.53
N GLY A 169 -8.84 -24.56 23.49
CA GLY A 169 -9.07 -24.84 24.90
C GLY A 169 -10.13 -23.94 25.52
#